data_AF-A0AAV7B0A8-F1
#
_entry.id   AF-A0AAV7B0A8-F1
#
_cell.length_a   1.000
_cell.length_b   1.000
_cell.length_c   1.000
_cell.angle_alpha   90.00
_cell.angle_beta   90.00
_cell.angle_gamma   90.00
#
_symmetry.space_group_name_H-M   'P 1'
#
loop_
_entity.id
_entity.type
_entity.pdbx_description
1 polymer ?
#
loop_
_entity_poly.entity_id
_entity_poly.type
_entity_poly.pdbx_seq_one_letter_code
_entity_poly.pdbx_strand_id
1 'polypeptide(L)'
;MTLIESLTFQIVDLDIKRNQNREALRALSTDSFQSGPVTVCFGDMFINLPKDKTKEMIRRDQEKIDEEILNLRSQLKVKVNQLYEVQGKSELKGFNLTPLNPDEVKAINKILTG
;
A
#
# COMPACT_ATOMS: atom_id res chain seq x y z
N MET A 1 19.69 12.25 8.40
CA MET A 1 18.73 12.96 7.51
C MET A 1 18.43 12.13 6.27
N THR A 2 19.45 11.63 5.55
CA THR A 2 19.33 10.79 4.35
C THR A 2 18.51 9.49 4.47
N LEU A 3 18.53 8.82 5.64
CA LEU A 3 17.86 7.52 5.79
C LEU A 3 16.32 7.61 5.86
N ILE A 4 15.78 8.71 6.39
CA ILE A 4 14.32 8.92 6.47
C ILE A 4 13.77 9.34 5.12
N GLU A 5 14.47 10.25 4.43
CA GLU A 5 14.16 10.66 3.07
C GLU A 5 14.10 9.45 2.14
N SER A 6 15.08 8.55 2.24
CA SER A 6 15.09 7.28 1.50
C SER A 6 13.85 6.43 1.72
N LEU A 7 13.35 6.30 2.97
CA LEU A 7 12.15 5.51 3.25
C LEU A 7 10.89 6.18 2.69
N THR A 8 10.81 7.51 2.76
CA THR A 8 9.68 8.24 2.20
C THR A 8 9.64 8.15 0.67
N PHE A 9 10.78 8.20 -0.01
CA PHE A 9 10.85 7.98 -1.46
C PHE A 9 10.39 6.57 -1.83
N GLN A 10 10.86 5.53 -1.11
CA GLN A 10 10.42 4.15 -1.36
C GLN A 10 8.91 3.97 -1.20
N ILE A 11 8.29 4.60 -0.20
CA ILE A 11 6.84 4.58 -0.03
C ILE A 11 6.13 5.21 -1.25
N VAL A 12 6.63 6.35 -1.74
CA VAL A 12 6.06 7.03 -2.91
C VAL A 12 6.19 6.15 -4.16
N ASP A 13 7.35 5.54 -4.39
CA ASP A 13 7.57 4.66 -5.55
C ASP A 13 6.62 3.43 -5.53
N LEU A 14 6.41 2.85 -4.35
CA LEU A 14 5.45 1.75 -4.15
C LEU A 14 4.00 2.22 -4.35
N ASP A 15 3.64 3.42 -3.89
CA ASP A 15 2.30 3.99 -4.10
C ASP A 15 2.02 4.25 -5.59
N ILE A 16 3.02 4.67 -6.37
CA ILE A 16 2.91 4.81 -7.83
C ILE A 16 2.63 3.46 -8.47
N LYS A 17 3.41 2.43 -8.14
CA LYS A 17 3.20 1.06 -8.65
C LYS A 17 1.82 0.52 -8.26
N ARG A 18 1.37 0.77 -7.03
CA ARG A 18 0.02 0.39 -6.60
C ARG A 18 -1.06 1.05 -7.43
N ASN A 19 -0.91 2.33 -7.75
CA ASN A 19 -1.85 3.03 -8.62
C ASN A 19 -1.87 2.44 -10.04
N GLN A 20 -0.70 2.15 -10.61
CA GLN A 20 -0.57 1.47 -11.90
C GLN A 20 -1.28 0.10 -11.90
N ASN A 21 -1.13 -0.69 -10.84
CA ASN A 21 -1.85 -1.96 -10.69
C ASN A 21 -3.37 -1.78 -10.67
N ARG A 22 -3.87 -0.73 -10.00
CA ARG A 22 -5.31 -0.40 -10.00
C ARG A 22 -5.82 -0.01 -11.39
N GLU A 23 -5.05 0.79 -12.12
CA GLU A 23 -5.38 1.19 -13.49
C GLU A 23 -5.39 -0.02 -14.43
N ALA A 24 -4.38 -0.90 -14.33
CA ALA A 24 -4.31 -2.14 -15.08
C ALA A 24 -5.49 -3.08 -14.77
N LEU A 25 -5.84 -3.28 -13.49
CA LEU A 25 -7.01 -4.09 -13.11
C LEU A 25 -8.32 -3.51 -13.63
N ARG A 26 -8.47 -2.18 -13.64
CA ARG A 26 -9.63 -1.51 -14.23
C ARG A 26 -9.71 -1.74 -15.73
N ALA A 27 -8.59 -1.54 -16.45
CA ALA A 27 -8.52 -1.79 -17.89
C ALA A 27 -8.86 -3.25 -18.24
N LEU A 28 -8.37 -4.20 -17.44
CA LEU A 28 -8.69 -5.63 -17.59
C LEU A 28 -10.13 -5.98 -17.18
N SER A 29 -10.81 -5.15 -16.41
CA SER A 29 -12.19 -5.41 -15.99
C SER A 29 -13.23 -4.87 -16.97
N THR A 30 -12.87 -3.92 -17.83
CA THR A 30 -13.74 -3.44 -18.90
C THR A 30 -13.85 -4.49 -20.02
N ASP A 31 -15.09 -4.78 -20.46
CA ASP A 31 -15.41 -5.78 -21.49
C ASP A 31 -15.04 -5.36 -22.91
N SER A 32 -14.45 -4.17 -23.09
CA SER A 32 -13.98 -3.68 -24.38
C SER A 32 -12.83 -4.51 -24.96
N PHE A 33 -12.13 -5.29 -24.13
CA PHE A 33 -11.11 -6.25 -24.58
C PHE A 33 -11.74 -7.64 -24.70
N GLN A 34 -12.04 -8.01 -25.95
CA GLN A 34 -12.41 -9.35 -26.39
C GLN A 34 -11.49 -10.42 -25.79
N SER A 35 -11.99 -11.66 -25.71
CA SER A 35 -11.47 -12.88 -25.09
C SER A 35 -10.03 -13.34 -25.43
N GLY A 36 -9.15 -12.45 -25.89
CA GLY A 36 -7.78 -12.72 -26.28
C GLY A 36 -6.78 -12.68 -25.12
N PRO A 37 -5.55 -13.17 -25.36
CA PRO A 37 -4.46 -13.08 -24.40
C PRO A 37 -4.04 -11.61 -24.19
N VAL A 38 -3.63 -11.29 -22.96
CA VAL A 38 -3.11 -9.99 -22.57
C VAL A 38 -1.58 -10.06 -22.60
N THR A 39 -0.95 -9.08 -23.22
CA THR A 39 0.51 -8.94 -23.20
C THR A 39 0.94 -8.20 -21.93
N VAL A 40 1.83 -8.83 -21.16
CA VAL A 40 2.40 -8.29 -19.92
C VAL A 40 3.90 -8.08 -20.12
N CYS A 41 4.42 -6.96 -19.62
CA CYS A 41 5.87 -6.69 -19.59
C CYS A 41 6.47 -7.25 -18.30
N PHE A 42 7.51 -8.08 -18.41
CA PHE A 42 8.26 -8.63 -17.29
C PHE A 42 9.76 -8.46 -17.54
N GLY A 43 10.37 -7.47 -16.87
CA GLY A 43 11.74 -7.04 -17.17
C GLY A 43 11.82 -6.51 -18.60
N ASP A 44 12.65 -7.15 -19.41
CA ASP A 44 12.83 -6.79 -20.82
C ASP A 44 12.02 -7.69 -21.78
N MET A 45 11.12 -8.51 -21.24
CA MET A 45 10.33 -9.49 -22.00
C MET A 45 8.85 -9.12 -22.04
N PHE A 46 8.19 -9.47 -23.15
CA PHE A 46 6.73 -9.38 -23.29
C PHE A 46 6.13 -10.79 -23.35
N ILE A 47 5.22 -11.09 -22.44
CA ILE A 47 4.61 -12.42 -22.28
C ILE A 47 3.11 -12.32 -22.48
N ASN A 48 2.55 -13.21 -23.29
CA ASN A 48 1.10 -13.32 -23.47
C ASN A 48 0.51 -14.26 -22.42
N LEU A 49 -0.40 -13.74 -21.60
CA LEU A 49 -1.06 -14.48 -20.54
C LEU A 49 -2.59 -14.40 -20.68
N PRO A 50 -3.33 -15.44 -20.26
CA PRO A 50 -4.77 -15.33 -20.13
C PRO A 50 -5.16 -14.16 -19.22
N LYS A 51 -6.30 -13.53 -19.53
CA LYS A 51 -6.85 -12.37 -18.80
C LYS A 51 -7.01 -12.66 -17.31
N ASP A 52 -7.56 -13.83 -16.96
CA ASP A 52 -7.79 -14.23 -15.57
C ASP A 52 -6.49 -14.43 -14.80
N LYS A 53 -5.48 -15.05 -15.45
CA LYS A 53 -4.17 -15.24 -14.82
C LYS A 53 -3.46 -13.91 -14.59
N THR A 54 -3.59 -12.98 -15.54
CA THR A 54 -3.03 -11.63 -15.43
C THR A 54 -3.69 -10.85 -14.29
N LYS A 55 -5.02 -10.93 -14.16
CA LYS A 55 -5.76 -10.31 -13.04
C LYS A 55 -5.33 -10.86 -11.69
N GLU A 56 -5.19 -12.18 -11.58
CA GLU A 56 -4.73 -12.83 -10.35
C GLU A 56 -3.31 -12.37 -9.99
N MET A 57 -2.41 -12.30 -10.97
CA MET A 57 -1.03 -11.86 -10.76
C MET A 57 -0.97 -10.42 -10.23
N ILE A 58 -1.68 -9.49 -10.87
CA ILE A 58 -1.69 -8.08 -10.46
C ILE A 58 -2.31 -7.91 -9.07
N ARG A 59 -3.33 -8.71 -8.70
CA ARG A 59 -3.91 -8.69 -7.34
C ARG A 59 -2.91 -9.12 -6.27
N ARG A 60 -2.19 -10.21 -6.50
CA ARG A 60 -1.16 -10.69 -5.57
C ARG A 60 -0.01 -9.68 -5.43
N ASP A 61 0.37 -9.01 -6.52
CA ASP A 61 1.37 -7.95 -6.46
C ASP A 61 0.86 -6.75 -5.66
N GLN A 62 -0.43 -6.42 -5.79
CA GLN A 62 -1.06 -5.36 -5.00
C GLN A 62 -1.05 -5.67 -3.49
N GLU A 63 -1.38 -6.92 -3.10
CA GLU A 63 -1.33 -7.38 -1.70
C GLU A 63 0.08 -7.21 -1.11
N LYS A 64 1.11 -7.66 -1.84
CA LYS A 64 2.52 -7.51 -1.41
C LYS A 64 2.95 -6.06 -1.27
N ILE A 65 2.56 -5.20 -2.22
CA ILE A 65 2.87 -3.76 -2.16
C ILE A 65 2.21 -3.13 -0.93
N ASP A 66 0.96 -3.48 -0.63
CA ASP A 66 0.25 -2.95 0.54
C ASP A 66 0.92 -3.40 1.85
N GLU A 67 1.33 -4.66 1.96
CA GLU A 67 2.12 -5.17 3.11
C GLU A 67 3.45 -4.41 3.27
N GLU A 68 4.17 -4.21 2.17
CA GLU A 68 5.47 -3.53 2.19
C GLU A 68 5.34 -2.05 2.57
N ILE A 69 4.34 -1.34 2.05
CA ILE A 69 4.03 0.05 2.44
C ILE A 69 3.72 0.13 3.94
N LEU A 70 2.92 -0.80 4.48
CA LEU A 70 2.61 -0.83 5.92
C LEU A 70 3.87 -1.04 6.75
N ASN A 71 4.73 -1.97 6.35
CA ASN A 71 6.01 -2.22 7.03
C ASN A 71 6.92 -0.99 6.99
N LEU A 72 7.11 -0.37 5.82
CA LEU A 72 7.92 0.84 5.66
C LEU A 72 7.39 2.00 6.52
N ARG A 73 6.06 2.17 6.60
CA ARG A 73 5.43 3.17 7.48
C ARG A 73 5.72 2.89 8.95
N SER A 74 5.65 1.63 9.38
CA SER A 74 6.00 1.24 10.76
C SER A 74 7.46 1.55 11.08
N GLN A 75 8.38 1.17 10.18
CA GLN A 75 9.82 1.45 10.34
C GLN A 75 10.12 2.95 10.37
N LEU A 76 9.43 3.74 9.53
CA LEU A 76 9.56 5.19 9.52
C LEU A 76 9.18 5.79 10.89
N LYS A 77 8.09 5.31 11.51
CA LYS A 77 7.67 5.77 12.85
C LYS A 77 8.76 5.52 13.89
N VAL A 78 9.31 4.30 13.93
CA VAL A 78 10.37 3.94 14.87
C VAL A 78 11.59 4.84 14.70
N LYS A 79 12.05 5.03 13.46
CA LYS A 79 13.23 5.87 13.20
C LYS A 79 13.01 7.34 13.54
N VAL A 80 11.80 7.87 13.28
CA VAL A 80 11.45 9.25 13.65
C VAL A 80 11.46 9.43 15.18
N ASN A 81 10.86 8.50 15.92
CA ASN A 81 10.86 8.56 17.38
C ASN A 81 12.27 8.50 17.97
N GLN A 82 13.13 7.60 17.47
CA GLN A 82 14.55 7.54 17.86
C GLN A 82 15.28 8.86 17.61
N LEU A 83 15.02 9.54 16.49
CA LEU A 83 15.60 10.86 16.24
C LEU A 83 15.10 11.94 17.21
N TYR A 84 13.84 11.88 17.62
CA TYR A 84 13.27 12.81 18.59
C TYR A 84 13.91 12.62 19.97
N GLU A 85 14.08 11.36 20.41
CA GLU A 85 14.77 11.00 21.65
C GLU A 85 16.20 11.55 21.66
N VAL A 86 16.97 11.33 20.60
CA VAL A 86 18.36 11.83 20.47
C VAL A 86 18.41 13.37 20.47
N GLN A 87 17.37 14.04 19.97
CA GLN A 87 17.26 15.50 20.01
C GLN A 87 16.76 16.04 21.36
N GLY A 88 16.49 15.18 22.35
CA GLY A 88 15.93 15.58 23.64
C GLY A 88 14.49 16.09 23.55
N LYS A 89 13.77 15.79 22.47
CA LYS A 89 12.36 16.15 22.28
C LYS A 89 11.47 15.04 22.82
N SER A 90 10.33 15.41 23.39
CA SER A 90 9.30 14.44 23.79
C SER A 90 8.76 13.69 22.57
N GLU A 91 8.38 12.43 22.76
CA GLU A 91 7.73 11.61 21.73
C GLU A 91 6.52 12.31 21.09
N LEU A 92 6.29 12.03 19.81
CA LEU A 92 5.14 12.54 19.06
C LEU A 92 3.86 11.91 19.58
N LYS A 93 3.06 12.69 20.31
CA LYS A 93 1.72 12.29 20.76
C LYS A 93 0.83 11.98 19.56
N GLY A 94 0.13 10.84 19.62
CA GLY A 94 -0.81 10.43 18.57
C GLY A 94 -0.18 9.73 17.35
N PHE A 95 1.15 9.62 17.28
CA PHE A 95 1.83 9.02 16.12
C PHE A 95 1.65 7.49 16.03
N ASN A 96 1.39 6.85 17.18
CA ASN A 96 1.17 5.41 17.32
C ASN A 96 -0.31 5.00 17.32
N LEU A 97 -1.21 5.91 16.91
CA LEU A 97 -2.63 5.56 16.82
C LEU A 97 -2.88 4.61 15.64
N THR A 98 -3.69 3.59 15.89
CA THR A 98 -4.30 2.73 14.88
C THR A 98 -5.72 3.19 14.60
N PRO A 99 -6.18 3.15 13.35
CA PRO A 99 -7.58 3.41 13.05
C PRO A 99 -8.48 2.39 13.76
N LEU A 100 -9.63 2.86 14.24
CA LEU A 100 -10.64 2.00 14.87
C LEU A 100 -11.22 1.02 13.83
N ASN A 101 -11.33 -0.24 14.22
CA ASN A 101 -11.99 -1.27 13.42
C ASN A 101 -13.52 -1.03 13.39
N PRO A 102 -14.28 -1.47 12.37
CA PRO A 102 -15.72 -1.23 12.29
C PRO A 102 -16.51 -1.71 13.52
N ASP A 103 -16.04 -2.77 14.17
CA ASP A 103 -16.66 -3.28 15.41
C ASP A 103 -16.39 -2.36 16.61
N GLU A 104 -15.20 -1.77 16.69
CA GLU A 104 -14.85 -0.78 17.72
C GLU A 104 -15.67 0.51 17.52
N VAL A 105 -15.85 0.94 16.26
CA VAL A 105 -16.70 2.09 15.92
C VAL A 105 -18.16 1.84 16.31
N LYS A 106 -18.69 0.64 16.03
CA LYS A 106 -20.05 0.25 16.44
C LYS A 106 -20.21 0.25 17.96
N ALA A 107 -19.23 -0.26 18.69
CA ALA A 107 -19.23 -0.28 20.14
C ALA A 107 -19.25 1.15 20.72
N ILE A 108 -18.41 2.05 20.18
CA ILE A 108 -18.38 3.47 20.57
C ILE A 108 -19.72 4.14 20.29
N ASN A 109 -20.30 3.94 19.10
CA ASN A 109 -21.60 4.51 18.77
C ASN A 109 -22.69 4.05 19.74
N LYS A 110 -22.70 2.77 20.11
CA LYS A 110 -23.67 2.23 21.09
C LYS A 110 -23.54 2.87 22.48
N ILE A 111 -22.34 3.28 22.87
CA ILE A 111 -22.08 3.98 24.14
C ILE A 111 -22.46 5.47 24.06
N LEU A 112 -22.24 6.11 22.91
CA LEU A 112 -22.52 7.54 22.71
C LEU A 112 -23.99 7.86 22.45
N THR A 113 -24.75 6.92 21.87
CA THR A 113 -26.21 7.08 21.62
C THR A 113 -27.07 6.34 22.63
N GLY A 114 -26.47 5.84 23.73
CA GLY A 114 -27.15 5.19 24.84
C GLY A 114 -27.60 6.17 25.91
#